data_AF-A0A1F8AS25-F1
#
_entry.id   AF-A0A1F8AS25-F1
#
_cell.length_a   1.000
_cell.length_b   1.000
_cell.length_c   1.000
_cell.angle_alpha   90.00
_cell.angle_beta   90.00
_cell.angle_gamma   90.00
#
_symmetry.space_group_name_H-M   'P 1'
#
loop_
_entity.id
_entity.type
_entity.pdbx_description
1 polymer ?
#
loop_
_entity_poly.entity_id
_entity_poly.type
_entity_poly.pdbx_seq_one_letter_code
_entity_poly.pdbx_strand_id
1 'polypeptide(L)'
;MSLNNYKDLLAKVEEVTAQKGLDLSSGEDLSIGIMNLISIEEHLFYTSQKTKNKKYLELLNEVRVMRTELMKQIIKDYEGEVWCISKHLLAASMRLMEVGTKELKKGAKEKAWDLFEKSYKLYSLFWGMNLGVVKMDSVKRGDFEVKMLDEKTKEKGKVSVFDKLGSLVQKAIDCCRE
;
A
#
# COMPACT_ATOMS: atom_id res chain seq x y z
N MET A 1 -7.24 15.63 15.61
CA MET A 1 -8.44 15.12 14.92
C MET A 1 -8.09 13.73 14.43
N SER A 2 -8.68 12.69 15.02
CA SER A 2 -8.24 11.31 14.80
C SER A 2 -8.77 10.78 13.46
N LEU A 3 -7.85 10.27 12.62
CA LEU A 3 -8.16 9.56 11.38
C LEU A 3 -8.77 8.21 11.75
N ASN A 4 -10.09 8.13 11.89
CA ASN A 4 -10.75 6.96 12.45
C ASN A 4 -11.15 5.92 11.40
N ASN A 5 -11.19 6.26 10.11
CA ASN A 5 -11.44 5.29 9.05
C ASN A 5 -10.78 5.64 7.69
N TYR A 6 -10.73 4.67 6.78
CA TYR A 6 -10.16 4.79 5.42
C TYR A 6 -10.90 5.77 4.49
N LYS A 7 -12.21 5.89 4.63
CA LYS A 7 -13.03 6.85 3.87
C LYS A 7 -12.68 8.29 4.23
N ASP A 8 -12.33 8.55 5.49
CA ASP A 8 -11.88 9.86 5.95
C ASP A 8 -10.53 10.24 5.31
N LEU A 9 -9.65 9.25 5.07
CA LEU A 9 -8.40 9.47 4.35
C LEU A 9 -8.66 9.81 2.88
N LEU A 10 -9.57 9.09 2.21
CA LEU A 10 -9.96 9.36 0.83
C LEU A 10 -10.57 10.76 0.67
N ALA A 11 -11.56 11.11 1.49
CA ALA A 11 -12.20 12.41 1.45
C ALA A 11 -11.19 13.55 1.65
N LYS A 12 -10.18 13.33 2.50
CA LYS A 12 -9.14 14.32 2.76
C LYS A 12 -8.10 14.42 1.64
N VAL A 13 -7.82 13.32 0.95
CA VAL A 13 -7.02 13.34 -0.28
C VAL A 13 -7.74 14.17 -1.34
N GLU A 14 -9.03 13.91 -1.58
CA GLU A 14 -9.87 14.65 -2.54
C GLU A 14 -9.94 16.16 -2.22
N GLU A 15 -10.11 16.51 -0.95
CA GLU A 15 -10.17 17.91 -0.49
C GLU A 15 -8.85 18.65 -0.79
N VAL A 16 -7.71 18.04 -0.42
CA VAL A 16 -6.38 18.64 -0.63
C VAL A 16 -6.06 18.81 -2.11
N THR A 17 -6.53 17.90 -2.95
CA THR A 17 -6.24 17.92 -4.38
C THR A 17 -7.07 18.96 -5.11
N ALA A 18 -8.35 19.11 -4.74
CA ALA A 18 -9.20 20.20 -5.22
C ALA A 18 -8.65 21.58 -4.82
N GLN A 19 -8.17 21.74 -3.58
CA GLN A 19 -7.63 23.01 -3.09
C GLN A 19 -6.31 23.43 -3.74
N LYS A 20 -5.45 22.46 -4.10
CA LYS A 20 -4.10 22.74 -4.64
C LYS A 20 -4.05 22.81 -6.17
N GLY A 21 -5.16 22.58 -6.87
CA GLY A 21 -5.18 22.50 -8.34
C GLY A 21 -4.22 21.44 -8.88
N LEU A 22 -3.96 20.39 -8.09
CA LEU A 22 -3.03 19.33 -8.46
C LEU A 22 -3.73 18.38 -9.44
N ASP A 23 -3.14 18.18 -10.61
CA ASP A 23 -3.56 17.12 -11.52
C ASP A 23 -3.12 15.75 -10.95
N LEU A 24 -4.00 15.17 -10.13
CA LEU A 24 -3.84 13.80 -9.65
C LEU A 24 -3.80 12.80 -10.79
N SER A 25 -4.55 13.01 -11.88
CA SER A 25 -4.69 12.02 -12.94
C SER A 25 -3.32 11.67 -13.55
N SER A 26 -2.51 12.68 -13.88
CA SER A 26 -1.15 12.47 -14.37
C SER A 26 -0.23 11.82 -13.32
N GLY A 27 -0.42 12.15 -12.03
CA GLY A 27 0.33 11.55 -10.93
C GLY A 27 -0.04 10.08 -10.67
N GLU A 28 -1.32 9.74 -10.80
CA GLU A 28 -1.86 8.39 -10.69
C GLU A 28 -1.31 7.51 -11.80
N ASP A 29 -1.41 7.94 -13.06
CA ASP A 29 -0.84 7.23 -14.21
C ASP A 29 0.67 7.00 -14.04
N LEU A 30 1.39 8.04 -13.60
CA LEU A 30 2.83 7.93 -13.33
C LEU A 30 3.13 6.94 -12.20
N SER A 31 2.31 6.90 -11.14
CA SER A 31 2.48 5.96 -10.05
C SER A 31 2.27 4.50 -10.49
N ILE A 32 1.33 4.24 -11.40
CA ILE A 32 1.14 2.92 -12.02
C ILE A 32 2.33 2.56 -12.92
N GLY A 33 2.86 3.53 -13.69
CA GLY A 33 4.12 3.35 -14.43
C GLY A 33 5.27 2.93 -13.52
N ILE A 34 5.43 3.56 -12.36
CA ILE A 34 6.44 3.21 -11.36
C ILE A 34 6.21 1.82 -10.77
N MET A 35 4.96 1.43 -10.47
CA MET A 35 4.63 0.06 -10.04
C MET A 35 5.12 -0.97 -11.06
N ASN A 36 4.88 -0.71 -12.35
CA ASN A 36 5.32 -1.58 -13.44
C ASN A 36 6.84 -1.66 -13.53
N LEU A 37 7.57 -0.55 -13.35
CA LEU A 37 9.04 -0.56 -13.31
C LEU A 37 9.58 -1.41 -12.15
N ILE A 38 8.99 -1.31 -10.95
CA ILE A 38 9.33 -2.19 -9.81
C ILE A 38 9.12 -3.66 -10.20
N SER A 39 7.99 -3.98 -10.85
CA SER A 39 7.71 -5.34 -11.31
C SER A 39 8.73 -5.83 -12.35
N ILE A 40 9.21 -4.97 -13.25
CA ILE A 40 10.26 -5.30 -14.21
C ILE A 40 11.59 -5.60 -13.49
N GLU A 41 11.99 -4.78 -12.51
CA GLU A 41 13.19 -5.04 -11.70
C GLU A 41 13.15 -6.46 -11.06
N GLU A 42 12.00 -6.83 -10.48
CA GLU A 42 11.80 -8.15 -9.88
C GLU A 42 11.91 -9.28 -10.92
N HIS A 43 11.30 -9.12 -12.10
CA HIS A 43 11.39 -10.11 -13.18
C HIS A 43 12.82 -10.27 -13.71
N LEU A 44 13.55 -9.17 -13.88
CA LEU A 44 14.94 -9.20 -14.34
C LEU A 44 15.84 -9.89 -13.31
N PHE A 45 15.62 -9.64 -12.01
CA PHE A 45 16.31 -10.35 -10.93
C PHE A 45 16.08 -11.86 -11.01
N TYR A 46 14.82 -12.31 -11.05
CA TYR A 46 14.55 -13.75 -11.16
C TYR A 46 15.10 -14.36 -12.44
N THR A 47 15.05 -13.62 -13.55
CA THR A 47 15.60 -14.07 -14.84
C THR A 47 17.10 -14.25 -14.78
N SER A 48 17.83 -13.32 -14.14
CA SER A 48 19.29 -13.45 -13.96
C SER A 48 19.62 -14.70 -13.13
N GLN A 49 18.83 -15.00 -12.10
CA GLN A 49 19.05 -16.18 -11.25
C GLN A 49 18.70 -17.50 -11.95
N LYS A 50 17.65 -17.52 -12.78
CA LYS A 50 17.23 -18.70 -13.55
C LYS A 50 18.19 -19.02 -14.69
N THR A 51 18.60 -18.00 -15.44
CA THR A 51 19.44 -18.15 -16.64
C THR A 51 20.93 -18.11 -16.35
N LYS A 52 21.32 -17.68 -15.13
CA LYS A 52 22.71 -17.38 -14.74
C LYS A 52 23.40 -16.34 -15.63
N ASN A 53 22.64 -15.55 -16.38
CA ASN A 53 23.15 -14.49 -17.24
C ASN A 53 23.18 -13.15 -16.50
N LYS A 54 24.38 -12.61 -16.27
CA LYS A 54 24.58 -11.34 -15.56
C LYS A 54 24.13 -10.11 -16.36
N LYS A 55 23.95 -10.20 -17.69
CA LYS A 55 23.45 -9.07 -18.50
C LYS A 55 22.07 -8.56 -18.06
N TYR A 56 21.24 -9.42 -17.47
CA TYR A 56 19.96 -8.99 -16.91
C TYR A 56 20.12 -8.04 -15.70
N LEU A 57 21.26 -8.06 -15.01
CA LEU A 57 21.55 -7.14 -13.92
C LEU A 57 21.91 -5.74 -14.43
N GLU A 58 22.57 -5.65 -15.59
CA GLU A 58 22.84 -4.38 -16.26
C GLU A 58 21.51 -3.71 -16.66
N LEU A 59 20.62 -4.46 -17.31
CA LEU A 59 19.29 -3.96 -17.66
C LEU A 59 18.43 -3.62 -16.43
N LEU A 60 18.54 -4.40 -15.35
CA LEU A 60 17.87 -4.09 -14.08
C LEU A 60 18.33 -2.73 -13.55
N ASN A 61 19.62 -2.43 -13.63
CA ASN A 61 20.14 -1.15 -13.18
C ASN A 61 19.57 0.03 -14.00
N GLU A 62 19.46 -0.11 -15.33
CA GLU A 62 18.84 0.91 -16.19
C GLU A 62 17.38 1.18 -15.80
N VAL A 63 16.60 0.11 -15.61
CA VAL A 63 15.20 0.21 -15.16
C VAL A 63 15.11 0.88 -13.78
N ARG A 64 16.05 0.56 -12.88
CA ARG A 64 16.11 1.13 -11.53
C ARG A 64 16.43 2.62 -11.54
N VAL A 65 17.29 3.08 -12.44
CA VAL A 65 17.60 4.50 -12.64
C VAL A 65 16.34 5.22 -13.11
N MET A 66 15.68 4.72 -14.15
CA MET A 66 14.41 5.28 -14.66
C MET A 66 13.33 5.35 -13.58
N ARG A 67 13.12 4.27 -12.81
CA ARG A 67 12.17 4.26 -11.67
C ARG A 67 12.51 5.35 -10.66
N THR A 68 13.78 5.51 -10.34
CA THR A 68 14.26 6.49 -9.36
C THR A 68 14.04 7.92 -9.85
N GLU A 69 14.24 8.19 -11.13
CA GLU A 69 13.96 9.51 -11.72
C GLU A 69 12.47 9.85 -11.70
N LEU A 70 11.61 8.91 -12.09
CA LEU A 70 10.16 9.12 -12.07
C LEU A 70 9.60 9.26 -10.66
N MET A 71 10.11 8.48 -9.69
CA MET A 71 9.69 8.60 -8.30
C MET A 71 9.96 9.98 -7.70
N LYS A 72 11.05 10.67 -8.10
CA LYS A 72 11.33 12.04 -7.64
C LYS A 72 10.29 13.05 -8.11
N GLN A 73 9.52 12.74 -9.15
CA GLN A 73 8.46 13.64 -9.65
C GLN A 73 7.20 13.58 -8.79
N ILE A 74 6.94 12.45 -8.12
CA ILE A 74 5.72 12.25 -7.32
C ILE A 74 5.96 12.24 -5.80
N ILE A 75 7.20 12.01 -5.36
CA ILE A 75 7.59 12.03 -3.95
C ILE A 75 8.34 13.34 -3.68
N LYS A 76 7.69 14.26 -2.96
CA LYS A 76 8.24 15.59 -2.65
C LYS A 76 9.39 15.55 -1.64
N ASP A 77 9.26 14.70 -0.61
CA ASP A 77 10.29 14.46 0.39
C ASP A 77 11.09 13.19 0.04
N TYR A 78 12.11 13.36 -0.81
CA TYR A 78 12.99 12.27 -1.25
C TYR A 78 14.12 11.95 -0.26
N GLU A 79 14.13 12.58 0.93
CA GLU A 79 15.07 12.29 2.02
C GLU A 79 14.43 11.33 3.04
N GLY A 80 15.11 10.22 3.34
CA GLY A 80 14.76 9.34 4.47
C GLY A 80 13.69 8.27 4.19
N GLU A 81 12.90 7.95 5.22
CA GLU A 81 12.02 6.77 5.26
C GLU A 81 10.80 6.87 4.32
N VAL A 82 10.34 8.09 4.00
CA VAL A 82 9.17 8.35 3.13
C VAL A 82 9.40 7.80 1.72
N TRP A 83 10.60 7.95 1.18
CA TRP A 83 10.99 7.41 -0.12
C TRP A 83 10.86 5.88 -0.16
N CYS A 84 11.42 5.21 0.84
CA CYS A 84 11.40 3.75 0.94
C CYS A 84 9.98 3.24 1.17
N ILE A 85 9.23 3.85 2.09
CA ILE A 85 7.84 3.47 2.38
C ILE A 85 6.97 3.66 1.14
N SER A 86 7.09 4.78 0.43
CA SER A 86 6.33 5.02 -0.81
C SER A 86 6.52 3.91 -1.83
N LYS A 87 7.78 3.54 -2.10
CA LYS A 87 8.11 2.42 -3.00
C LYS A 87 7.46 1.11 -2.54
N HIS A 88 7.55 0.80 -1.25
CA HIS A 88 7.00 -0.44 -0.70
C HIS A 88 5.47 -0.48 -0.72
N LEU A 89 4.80 0.66 -0.50
CA LEU A 89 3.35 0.79 -0.63
C LEU A 89 2.88 0.53 -2.07
N LEU A 90 3.55 1.15 -3.05
CA LEU A 90 3.26 0.94 -4.47
C LEU A 90 3.46 -0.54 -4.87
N ALA A 91 4.60 -1.14 -4.49
CA ALA A 91 4.91 -2.53 -4.80
C ALA A 91 3.92 -3.52 -4.17
N ALA A 92 3.58 -3.33 -2.89
CA ALA A 92 2.65 -4.18 -2.17
C ALA A 92 1.22 -4.04 -2.71
N SER A 93 0.80 -2.81 -3.03
CA SER A 93 -0.50 -2.56 -3.67
C SER A 93 -0.63 -3.34 -4.98
N MET A 94 0.36 -3.19 -5.87
CA MET A 94 0.37 -3.90 -7.17
C MET A 94 0.33 -5.42 -6.98
N ARG A 95 1.12 -5.96 -6.03
CA ARG A 95 1.19 -7.39 -5.81
C ARG A 95 -0.12 -7.97 -5.27
N LEU A 96 -0.78 -7.28 -4.33
CA LEU A 96 -2.09 -7.71 -3.82
C LEU A 96 -3.16 -7.64 -4.90
N MET A 97 -3.13 -6.60 -5.75
CA MET A 97 -4.01 -6.50 -6.92
C MET A 97 -3.83 -7.71 -7.85
N GLU A 98 -2.58 -8.07 -8.18
CA GLU A 98 -2.31 -9.22 -9.05
C GLU A 98 -2.80 -10.55 -8.44
N VAL A 99 -2.58 -10.77 -7.14
CA VAL A 99 -3.09 -11.97 -6.45
C VAL A 99 -4.62 -11.96 -6.42
N GLY A 100 -5.25 -10.82 -6.16
CA GLY A 100 -6.71 -10.66 -6.22
C GLY A 100 -7.27 -11.05 -7.59
N THR A 101 -6.64 -10.59 -8.68
CA THR A 101 -7.02 -10.97 -10.06
C THR A 101 -6.88 -12.47 -10.31
N LYS A 102 -5.86 -13.13 -9.73
CA LYS A 102 -5.70 -14.59 -9.82
C LYS A 102 -6.81 -15.34 -9.06
N GLU A 103 -7.20 -14.86 -7.88
CA GLU A 103 -8.31 -15.44 -7.12
C GLU A 103 -9.66 -15.21 -7.82
N LEU A 104 -9.86 -14.04 -8.43
CA LEU A 104 -11.04 -13.73 -9.22
C LEU A 104 -11.17 -14.69 -10.42
N LYS A 105 -10.06 -14.95 -11.13
CA LYS A 105 -10.01 -15.93 -12.24
C LYS A 105 -10.38 -17.35 -11.80
N LYS A 106 -10.12 -17.71 -10.53
CA LYS A 106 -10.53 -19.01 -9.94
C LYS A 106 -11.99 -19.03 -9.48
N GLY A 107 -12.73 -17.92 -9.62
CA GLY A 107 -14.10 -17.77 -9.13
C GLY A 107 -14.22 -17.41 -7.65
N ALA A 108 -13.12 -17.23 -6.93
CA ALA A 108 -13.10 -16.89 -5.51
C ALA A 108 -13.34 -15.38 -5.28
N LYS A 109 -14.55 -14.91 -5.60
CA LYS A 109 -14.90 -13.48 -5.63
C LYS A 109 -14.69 -12.75 -4.29
N GLU A 110 -15.14 -13.34 -3.18
CA GLU A 110 -14.99 -12.73 -1.85
C GLU A 110 -13.53 -12.51 -1.47
N LYS A 111 -12.68 -13.52 -1.71
CA LYS A 111 -11.25 -13.43 -1.45
C LYS A 111 -10.55 -12.44 -2.38
N ALA A 112 -10.97 -12.38 -3.64
CA ALA A 112 -10.46 -11.39 -4.57
C ALA A 112 -10.82 -9.96 -4.12
N TRP A 113 -12.07 -9.74 -3.70
CA TRP A 113 -12.53 -8.46 -3.17
C TRP A 113 -11.72 -8.00 -1.97
N ASP A 114 -11.53 -8.88 -0.98
CA ASP A 114 -10.71 -8.60 0.20
C ASP A 114 -9.26 -8.19 -0.16
N LEU A 115 -8.67 -8.84 -1.16
CA LEU A 115 -7.33 -8.49 -1.66
C LEU A 115 -7.31 -7.14 -2.39
N PHE A 116 -8.35 -6.84 -3.19
CA PHE A 116 -8.49 -5.55 -3.86
C PHE A 116 -8.67 -4.40 -2.86
N GLU A 117 -9.46 -4.59 -1.81
CA GLU A 117 -9.61 -3.58 -0.75
C GLU A 117 -8.29 -3.30 -0.04
N LYS A 118 -7.51 -4.34 0.26
CA LYS A 118 -6.17 -4.18 0.86
C LYS A 118 -5.20 -3.46 -0.09
N SER A 119 -5.21 -3.82 -1.38
CA SER A 119 -4.43 -3.15 -2.41
C SER A 119 -4.77 -1.65 -2.47
N TYR A 120 -6.07 -1.33 -2.54
CA TYR A 120 -6.57 0.04 -2.61
C TYR A 120 -6.19 0.84 -1.36
N LYS A 121 -6.31 0.26 -0.15
CA LYS A 121 -5.86 0.88 1.11
C LYS A 121 -4.38 1.27 1.09
N LEU A 122 -3.51 0.40 0.57
CA LEU A 122 -2.06 0.70 0.46
C LEU A 122 -1.79 1.82 -0.56
N TYR A 123 -2.52 1.83 -1.67
CA TYR A 123 -2.39 2.87 -2.69
C TYR A 123 -2.85 4.24 -2.17
N SER A 124 -3.97 4.30 -1.44
CA SER A 124 -4.41 5.56 -0.83
C SER A 124 -3.47 6.02 0.28
N LEU A 125 -2.84 5.11 1.03
CA LEU A 125 -1.84 5.48 2.02
C LEU A 125 -0.62 6.14 1.36
N PHE A 126 -0.21 5.66 0.18
CA PHE A 126 0.83 6.29 -0.62
C PHE A 126 0.48 7.74 -0.97
N TRP A 127 -0.75 8.00 -1.44
CA TRP A 127 -1.20 9.36 -1.76
C TRP A 127 -1.38 10.24 -0.52
N GLY A 128 -1.95 9.70 0.55
CA GLY A 128 -2.12 10.40 1.82
C GLY A 128 -0.78 10.88 2.40
N MET A 129 0.26 10.06 2.30
CA MET A 129 1.62 10.44 2.71
C MET A 129 2.22 11.50 1.77
N ASN A 130 2.18 11.30 0.45
CA ASN A 130 2.83 12.21 -0.51
C ASN A 130 2.10 13.56 -0.70
N LEU A 131 0.82 13.64 -0.34
CA LEU A 131 0.07 14.91 -0.30
C LEU A 131 0.23 15.66 1.04
N GLY A 132 0.91 15.05 2.02
CA GLY A 132 1.11 15.60 3.36
C GLY A 132 -0.12 15.51 4.27
N VAL A 133 -1.09 14.65 3.92
CA VAL A 133 -2.30 14.38 4.73
C VAL A 133 -1.94 13.52 5.95
N VAL A 134 -0.95 12.63 5.81
CA VAL A 134 -0.42 11.77 6.86
C VAL A 134 0.99 12.25 7.22
N LYS A 135 1.20 12.76 8.45
CA LYS A 135 2.51 13.19 8.94
C LYS A 135 3.24 12.06 9.67
N MET A 136 4.43 11.70 9.23
CA MET A 136 5.26 10.63 9.81
C MET A 136 5.76 10.94 11.23
N ASP A 137 6.01 12.22 11.51
CA ASP A 137 6.48 12.76 12.80
C ASP A 137 5.46 12.61 13.94
N SER A 138 4.23 12.22 13.61
CA SER A 138 3.18 11.86 14.58
C SER A 138 3.14 10.37 14.94
N VAL A 139 3.96 9.52 14.29
CA VAL A 139 4.03 8.08 14.56
C VAL A 139 5.06 7.82 15.66
N LYS A 140 4.67 8.06 16.92
CA LYS A 140 5.49 7.66 18.06
C LYS A 140 5.55 6.14 18.15
N ARG A 141 6.78 5.61 18.23
CA ARG A 141 7.10 4.20 18.55
C ARG A 141 6.58 3.91 19.97
N GLY A 142 5.29 3.64 20.10
CA GLY A 142 4.60 3.52 21.39
C GLY A 142 3.07 3.55 21.31
N ASP A 143 2.47 4.16 20.27
CA ASP A 143 1.00 4.26 20.14
C ASP A 143 0.36 3.07 19.41
N PHE A 144 1.14 2.02 19.16
CA PHE A 144 0.69 0.74 18.60
C PHE A 144 0.85 -0.39 19.62
N GLU A 145 0.27 -0.22 20.81
CA GLU A 145 0.05 -1.33 21.73
C GLU A 145 -1.31 -1.97 21.48
N VAL A 146 -1.29 -3.23 21.03
CA VAL A 146 -2.48 -4.08 20.97
C VAL A 146 -2.20 -5.31 21.83
N LYS A 147 -2.80 -5.31 23.03
CA LYS A 147 -2.92 -6.51 23.87
C LYS A 147 -4.01 -7.41 23.31
N MET A 148 -3.74 -8.70 23.25
CA MET A 148 -4.74 -9.69 22.86
C MET A 148 -4.86 -10.80 23.87
N LEU A 149 -6.09 -11.26 23.99
CA LEU A 149 -6.52 -12.32 24.86
C LEU A 149 -7.51 -13.13 24.05
N ASP A 150 -7.39 -14.46 24.12
CA ASP A 150 -8.56 -15.30 23.98
C ASP A 150 -8.60 -16.35 25.09
N GLU A 151 -9.81 -16.86 25.27
CA GLU A 151 -10.38 -17.42 26.49
C GLU A 151 -9.70 -18.70 26.99
N LYS A 152 -8.76 -18.51 27.91
CA LYS A 152 -8.68 -19.18 29.22
C LYS A 152 -7.42 -18.69 29.92
N THR A 153 -7.59 -17.66 30.74
CA THR A 153 -6.75 -17.31 31.90
C THR A 153 -5.33 -17.91 31.90
N LYS A 154 -4.41 -17.29 31.15
CA LYS A 154 -3.01 -16.96 31.52
C LYS A 154 -2.28 -16.32 30.34
N GLU A 155 -1.68 -15.14 30.58
CA GLU A 155 -0.97 -14.33 29.59
C GLU A 155 0.05 -15.13 28.75
N LYS A 156 -0.01 -14.97 27.42
CA LYS A 156 1.13 -15.05 26.48
C LYS A 156 0.72 -14.67 25.04
N GLY A 157 1.19 -13.54 24.54
CA GLY A 157 1.32 -13.26 23.10
C GLY A 157 0.65 -11.98 22.56
N LYS A 158 1.44 -11.11 21.92
CA LYS A 158 1.02 -9.87 21.23
C LYS A 158 0.26 -10.21 19.95
N VAL A 159 -0.79 -9.46 19.61
CA VAL A 159 -1.50 -9.65 18.33
C VAL A 159 -1.83 -8.28 17.73
N SER A 160 -2.14 -8.22 16.43
CA SER A 160 -1.86 -7.10 15.53
C SER A 160 -3.05 -6.14 15.31
N VAL A 161 -2.77 -4.95 14.79
CA VAL A 161 -3.75 -3.95 14.30
C VAL A 161 -4.73 -4.57 13.30
N PHE A 162 -4.30 -5.60 12.58
CA PHE A 162 -5.11 -6.35 11.64
C PHE A 162 -6.31 -7.04 12.31
N ASP A 163 -6.22 -7.47 13.56
CA ASP A 163 -7.31 -8.21 14.23
C ASP A 163 -8.36 -7.27 14.86
N LYS A 164 -7.98 -6.02 15.19
CA LYS A 164 -8.94 -4.96 15.54
C LYS A 164 -9.75 -4.51 14.32
N LEU A 165 -9.14 -4.50 13.14
CA LEU A 165 -9.85 -4.24 11.89
C LEU A 165 -10.85 -5.39 11.58
N GLY A 166 -10.46 -6.63 11.85
CA GLY A 166 -11.29 -7.82 11.67
C GLY A 166 -12.53 -7.86 12.58
N SER A 167 -12.39 -7.52 13.87
CA SER A 167 -13.51 -7.51 14.83
C SER A 167 -14.51 -6.37 14.62
N LEU A 168 -14.09 -5.25 14.02
CA LEU A 168 -14.97 -4.15 13.62
C LEU A 168 -15.83 -4.49 12.40
N VAL A 169 -15.27 -5.22 11.43
CA VAL A 169 -16.00 -5.78 10.28
C VAL A 169 -17.05 -6.79 10.75
N GLN A 170 -16.73 -7.58 11.77
CA GLN A 170 -17.62 -8.58 12.35
C GLN A 170 -18.82 -7.97 13.10
N LYS A 171 -18.73 -6.71 13.55
CA LYS A 171 -19.82 -5.95 14.18
C LYS A 171 -20.62 -5.07 13.21
N ALA A 172 -20.15 -4.89 11.97
CA ALA A 172 -20.76 -4.00 10.98
C ALA A 172 -21.61 -4.74 9.94
N ILE A 173 -21.67 -6.08 10.00
CA ILE A 173 -22.60 -6.89 9.20
C ILE A 173 -23.82 -7.21 10.08
N ASP A 174 -24.81 -6.31 10.04
CA ASP A 174 -26.21 -6.69 10.20
C ASP A 174 -26.90 -6.35 8.87
N CYS A 175 -26.95 -7.34 7.97
CA CYS A 175 -27.60 -7.23 6.66
C CYS A 175 -29.13 -7.23 6.74
N CYS A 176 -29.74 -6.96 7.91
CA CYS A 176 -31.19 -6.91 8.08
C CYS A 176 -31.61 -5.81 9.09
N ARG A 177 -31.81 -4.58 8.60
CA ARG A 177 -32.85 -3.67 9.07
C ARG A 177 -33.03 -2.51 8.08
N GLU A 178 -34.30 -2.32 7.70
CA GLU A 178 -34.85 -1.42 6.68
C GLU A 178 -34.25 0.00 6.65
#